data_AF-A0A9K3KFG0-F1
#
_entry.id   AF-A0A9K3KFG0-F1
#
_cell.length_a   1.000
_cell.length_b   1.000
_cell.length_c   1.000
_cell.angle_alpha   90.00
_cell.angle_beta   90.00
_cell.angle_gamma   90.00
#
_symmetry.space_group_name_H-M   'P 1'
#
loop_
_entity.id
_entity.type
_entity.pdbx_description
1 polymer ?
#
loop_
_entity_poly.entity_id
_entity_poly.type
_entity_poly.pdbx_seq_one_letter_code
_entity_poly.pdbx_strand_id
1 'polypeptide(L)'
;MSSFDSAASKLAAIAPPFPLEDLPIDSSNEMWSRIESKYGLELHEVSALQRYVKQQQQQQQLPSQNLGQMINSNTESIYDGWSNGVFDDVLPTTETELRNAVQKELPVALPTAQHAWVSGADVPVHDVVLAREEASAVVLSSDLEGIRSAIFKGAYVGTTEDATHGTIDALVANPIKNLCLRCGCAVQTNRNGTDSSGATLKNLRPDFLLWLPSGVLAFKGEETAFGVPIRNAREDLRSKMNVFSDTFFGTVPYQLAYACSGSHVEFVAFMRTNTQRPREVQLTNSVDLSTVNGRSLCVRYAINIARLLVALDRANPGGDVVRLGETVITPTS
;
A
#
# COMPACT_ATOMS: atom_id res chain seq x y z
N MET A 1 0.75 -10.48 31.59
CA MET A 1 0.28 -9.08 31.71
C MET A 1 1.41 -8.30 32.32
N SER A 2 1.83 -7.20 31.68
CA SER A 2 2.91 -6.36 32.22
C SER A 2 2.45 -5.73 33.54
N SER A 3 3.35 -5.37 34.47
CA SER A 3 2.92 -4.68 35.71
C SER A 3 2.16 -3.38 35.40
N PHE A 4 2.44 -2.77 34.24
CA PHE A 4 1.76 -1.61 33.70
C PHE A 4 0.25 -1.84 33.44
N ASP A 5 -0.15 -2.99 32.87
CA ASP A 5 -1.57 -3.32 32.60
C ASP A 5 -2.37 -3.54 33.90
N SER A 6 -1.68 -3.99 34.95
CA SER A 6 -2.23 -4.21 36.28
C SER A 6 -2.53 -2.89 37.00
N ALA A 7 -1.60 -1.94 36.97
CA ALA A 7 -1.77 -0.61 37.59
C ALA A 7 -2.84 0.24 36.89
N ALA A 8 -2.85 0.25 35.55
CA ALA A 8 -3.85 0.99 34.78
C ALA A 8 -5.27 0.41 34.96
N SER A 9 -5.43 -0.92 35.01
CA SER A 9 -6.74 -1.56 35.27
C SER A 9 -7.24 -1.32 36.69
N LYS A 10 -6.35 -1.31 37.70
CA LYS A 10 -6.71 -1.03 39.10
C LYS A 10 -7.21 0.40 39.31
N LEU A 11 -6.69 1.36 38.55
CA LEU A 11 -7.08 2.77 38.64
C LEU A 11 -8.25 3.14 37.73
N ALA A 12 -8.39 2.53 36.54
CA ALA A 12 -9.53 2.77 35.64
C ALA A 12 -10.88 2.35 36.24
N ALA A 13 -10.88 1.39 37.17
CA ALA A 13 -12.07 0.96 37.90
C ALA A 13 -12.58 1.96 38.94
N ILE A 14 -11.81 3.01 39.24
CA ILE A 14 -12.09 3.96 40.32
C ILE A 14 -11.98 5.36 39.70
N ALA A 15 -13.11 6.05 39.54
CA ALA A 15 -13.12 7.45 39.10
C ALA A 15 -12.06 8.24 39.90
N PRO A 16 -11.06 8.88 39.25
CA PRO A 16 -9.85 9.29 39.94
C PRO A 16 -10.20 10.39 40.96
N PRO A 17 -10.01 10.16 42.27
CA PRO A 17 -10.36 11.14 43.30
C PRO A 17 -9.32 12.26 43.46
N PHE A 18 -8.27 12.28 42.64
CA PHE A 18 -7.18 13.25 42.74
C PHE A 18 -6.85 13.83 41.35
N PRO A 19 -6.85 15.17 41.19
CA PRO A 19 -6.26 15.83 40.03
C PRO A 19 -4.81 15.41 39.85
N LEU A 20 -4.36 15.21 38.61
CA LEU A 20 -2.99 14.74 38.32
C LEU A 20 -1.89 15.66 38.84
N GLU A 21 -2.22 16.95 38.97
CA GLU A 21 -1.36 18.02 39.46
C GLU A 21 -0.97 17.83 40.93
N ASP A 22 -1.77 17.06 41.67
CA ASP A 22 -1.58 16.80 43.10
C ASP A 22 -0.78 15.51 43.36
N LEU A 23 -0.47 14.71 42.33
CA LEU A 23 0.24 13.44 42.52
C LEU A 23 1.73 13.67 42.85
N PRO A 24 2.23 13.13 43.98
CA PRO A 24 3.59 13.36 44.44
C PRO A 24 4.63 12.73 43.50
N ILE A 25 5.74 13.44 43.29
CA ILE A 25 6.86 13.03 42.42
C ILE A 25 8.02 12.41 43.23
N ASP A 26 7.88 12.40 44.56
CA ASP A 26 8.87 11.88 45.50
C ASP A 26 8.17 11.02 46.56
N SER A 27 8.79 9.88 46.86
CA SER A 27 8.50 8.98 47.98
C SER A 27 8.48 9.64 49.36
N SER A 28 9.14 10.80 49.53
CA SER A 28 9.17 11.55 50.79
C SER A 28 7.89 12.33 51.09
N ASN A 29 6.95 12.42 50.13
CA ASN A 29 5.72 13.18 50.28
C ASN A 29 4.68 12.40 51.11
N GLU A 30 4.07 12.99 52.15
CA GLU A 30 3.04 12.33 52.97
C GLU A 30 1.84 11.80 52.15
N MET A 31 1.55 12.41 51.00
CA MET A 31 0.53 11.92 50.08
C MET A 31 0.90 10.56 49.46
N TRP A 32 2.20 10.26 49.33
CA TRP A 32 2.71 8.98 48.85
C TRP A 32 2.27 7.83 49.76
N SER A 33 2.51 7.94 51.07
CA SER A 33 2.14 6.92 52.05
C SER A 33 0.62 6.65 52.06
N ARG A 34 -0.20 7.66 51.74
CA ARG A 34 -1.65 7.52 51.62
C ARG A 34 -2.08 6.80 50.34
N ILE A 35 -1.39 7.02 49.22
CA ILE A 35 -1.68 6.37 47.94
C ILE A 35 -1.21 4.91 47.98
N GLU A 36 0.00 4.66 48.47
CA GLU A 36 0.57 3.31 48.64
C GLU A 36 -0.32 2.46 49.56
N SER A 37 -0.69 2.99 50.73
CA SER A 37 -1.55 2.27 51.68
C SER A 37 -2.97 2.01 51.16
N LYS A 38 -3.51 2.87 50.29
CA LYS A 38 -4.90 2.75 49.80
C LYS A 38 -5.03 1.92 48.52
N TYR A 39 -4.02 1.97 47.63
CA TYR A 39 -4.10 1.36 46.29
C TYR A 39 -3.03 0.29 46.04
N GLY A 40 -2.04 0.14 46.93
CA GLY A 40 -0.99 -0.87 46.80
C GLY A 40 -0.14 -0.71 45.54
N LEU A 41 0.11 0.54 45.12
CA LEU A 41 0.87 0.89 43.93
C LEU A 41 2.31 1.28 44.30
N GLU A 42 3.26 0.91 43.46
CA GLU A 42 4.66 1.32 43.60
C GLU A 42 4.95 2.64 42.87
N LEU A 43 6.00 3.36 43.31
CA LEU A 43 6.34 4.72 42.82
C LEU A 43 6.58 4.76 41.31
N HIS A 44 7.16 3.68 40.77
CA HIS A 44 7.43 3.54 39.34
C HIS A 44 6.14 3.41 38.51
N GLU A 45 5.07 2.81 39.06
CA GLU A 45 3.77 2.64 38.40
C GLU A 45 3.02 3.98 38.30
N VAL A 46 3.07 4.79 39.36
CA VAL A 46 2.46 6.14 39.38
C VAL A 46 3.21 7.10 38.44
N SER A 47 4.53 7.02 38.40
CA SER A 47 5.36 7.79 37.45
C SER A 47 5.03 7.42 36.00
N ALA A 48 4.80 6.14 35.72
CA ALA A 48 4.41 5.67 34.39
C ALA A 48 2.99 6.16 34.01
N LEU A 49 2.07 6.21 34.98
CA LEU A 49 0.72 6.76 34.81
C LEU A 49 0.75 8.27 34.51
N GLN A 50 1.56 9.04 35.23
CA GLN A 50 1.72 10.48 34.98
C GLN A 50 2.20 10.76 33.55
N ARG A 51 3.14 9.95 33.04
CA ARG A 51 3.60 10.07 31.65
C ARG A 51 2.48 9.74 30.66
N TYR A 52 1.74 8.66 30.90
CA TYR A 52 0.62 8.26 30.05
C TYR A 52 -0.47 9.34 29.98
N VAL A 53 -0.86 9.91 31.11
CA VAL A 53 -1.91 10.93 31.13
C VAL A 53 -1.42 12.26 30.56
N LYS A 54 -0.16 12.67 30.78
CA LYS A 54 0.44 13.81 30.08
C LYS A 54 0.45 13.61 28.56
N GLN A 55 0.72 12.38 28.10
CA GLN A 55 0.69 12.03 26.68
C GLN A 55 -0.74 12.10 26.11
N GLN A 56 -1.76 11.66 26.87
CA GLN A 56 -3.16 11.78 26.49
C GLN A 56 -3.65 13.24 26.47
N GLN A 57 -3.24 14.05 27.45
CA GLN A 57 -3.58 15.48 27.50
C GLN A 57 -2.90 16.28 26.39
N GLN A 58 -1.66 15.96 26.02
CA GLN A 58 -1.00 16.54 24.84
C GLN A 58 -1.70 16.15 23.53
N GLN A 59 -2.26 14.95 23.43
CA GLN A 59 -3.09 14.52 22.29
C GLN A 59 -4.45 15.24 22.25
N GLN A 60 -5.02 15.62 23.40
CA GLN A 60 -6.29 16.34 23.49
C GLN A 60 -6.17 17.88 23.35
N GLN A 61 -4.97 18.45 23.48
CA GLN A 61 -4.74 19.90 23.37
C GLN A 61 -4.39 20.41 21.96
N LEU A 62 -4.27 19.54 20.95
CA LEU A 62 -4.08 19.96 19.56
C LEU A 62 -5.43 20.42 18.97
N PRO A 63 -5.57 21.70 18.55
CA PRO A 63 -6.80 22.17 17.93
C PRO A 63 -7.13 21.32 16.70
N SER A 64 -8.37 20.82 16.59
CA SER A 64 -8.77 19.90 15.51
C SER A 64 -8.54 20.46 14.09
N GLN A 65 -8.54 21.79 13.95
CA GLN A 65 -8.18 22.49 12.71
C GLN A 65 -6.70 22.35 12.35
N ASN A 66 -5.79 22.41 13.33
CA ASN A 66 -4.35 22.23 13.13
C ASN A 66 -4.02 20.77 12.78
N LEU A 67 -4.72 19.82 13.40
CA LEU A 67 -4.54 18.40 13.10
C LEU A 67 -4.93 18.06 11.66
N GLY A 68 -6.09 18.55 11.20
CA GLY A 68 -6.54 18.36 9.81
C GLY A 68 -5.58 18.99 8.79
N GLN A 69 -5.08 20.19 9.07
CA GLN A 69 -4.08 20.85 8.20
C GLN A 69 -2.75 20.09 8.16
N MET A 70 -2.27 19.58 9.30
CA MET A 70 -1.04 18.78 9.37
C MET A 70 -1.17 17.44 8.64
N ILE A 71 -2.31 16.75 8.77
CA ILE A 71 -2.58 15.50 8.04
C ILE A 71 -2.51 15.76 6.54
N ASN A 72 -3.18 16.82 6.07
CA ASN A 72 -3.20 17.18 4.67
C ASN A 72 -1.80 17.54 4.17
N SER A 73 -1.06 18.41 4.86
CA SER A 73 0.29 18.81 4.41
C SER A 73 1.27 17.64 4.33
N ASN A 74 1.26 16.73 5.31
CA ASN A 74 2.13 15.55 5.30
C ASN A 74 1.72 14.56 4.20
N THR A 75 0.42 14.36 4.02
CA THR A 75 -0.11 13.47 2.99
C THR A 75 0.20 14.01 1.59
N GLU A 76 -0.05 15.30 1.33
CA GLU A 76 0.30 15.94 0.07
C GLU A 76 1.79 15.82 -0.22
N SER A 77 2.66 16.17 0.74
CA SER A 77 4.11 16.10 0.53
C SER A 77 4.62 14.70 0.15
N ILE A 78 4.02 13.64 0.69
CA ILE A 78 4.39 12.26 0.34
C ILE A 78 3.92 11.92 -1.08
N TYR A 79 2.66 12.18 -1.39
CA TYR A 79 2.12 11.88 -2.72
C TYR A 79 2.77 12.74 -3.82
N ASP A 80 3.02 14.03 -3.55
CA ASP A 80 3.77 14.92 -4.43
C ASP A 80 5.17 14.33 -4.68
N GLY A 81 5.83 13.89 -3.61
CA GLY A 81 7.11 13.19 -3.68
C GLY A 81 7.09 11.93 -4.55
N TRP A 82 6.07 11.09 -4.41
CA TRP A 82 5.90 9.89 -5.24
C TRP A 82 5.50 10.20 -6.69
N SER A 83 4.81 11.30 -6.91
CA SER A 83 4.45 11.79 -8.25
C SER A 83 5.64 12.43 -8.97
N ASN A 84 6.66 12.90 -8.24
CA ASN A 84 7.85 13.48 -8.84
C ASN A 84 8.59 12.46 -9.70
N GLY A 85 8.80 12.82 -10.96
CA GLY A 85 9.39 11.93 -11.96
C GLY A 85 8.43 10.86 -12.47
N VAL A 86 7.11 11.04 -12.39
CA VAL A 86 6.22 10.47 -13.43
C VAL A 86 6.89 10.78 -14.77
N PHE A 87 7.13 9.75 -15.57
CA PHE A 87 7.94 9.84 -16.79
C PHE A 87 7.40 10.98 -17.66
N ASP A 88 8.19 12.05 -17.81
CA ASP A 88 7.86 13.20 -18.65
C ASP A 88 7.83 12.71 -20.11
N ASP A 89 6.63 12.38 -20.58
CA ASP A 89 6.20 12.03 -21.95
C ASP A 89 6.94 10.91 -22.69
N VAL A 90 8.04 10.37 -22.16
CA VAL A 90 8.78 9.25 -22.75
C VAL A 90 8.48 7.97 -21.96
N LEU A 91 7.57 7.18 -22.50
CA LEU A 91 7.29 5.84 -21.98
C LEU A 91 8.52 4.94 -22.18
N PRO A 92 8.85 4.07 -21.20
CA PRO A 92 9.73 2.94 -21.44
C PRO A 92 9.24 2.17 -22.68
N THR A 93 10.11 1.75 -23.58
CA THR A 93 9.69 0.93 -24.74
C THR A 93 10.46 -0.36 -24.85
N THR A 94 11.50 -0.52 -24.03
CA THR A 94 12.30 -1.74 -23.92
C THR A 94 12.08 -2.47 -22.59
N GLU A 95 12.40 -3.76 -22.56
CA GLU A 95 12.39 -4.56 -21.33
C GLU A 95 13.28 -3.95 -20.24
N THR A 96 14.50 -3.51 -20.60
CA THR A 96 15.46 -2.93 -19.65
C THR A 96 14.94 -1.64 -19.04
N GLU A 97 14.39 -0.74 -19.84
CA GLU A 97 13.80 0.51 -19.35
C GLU A 97 12.62 0.23 -18.42
N LEU A 98 11.75 -0.72 -18.77
CA LEU A 98 10.57 -1.05 -17.97
C LEU A 98 10.96 -1.70 -16.63
N ARG A 99 11.94 -2.61 -16.65
CA ARG A 99 12.52 -3.21 -15.44
C ARG A 99 13.13 -2.14 -14.53
N ASN A 100 13.93 -1.23 -15.09
CA ASN A 100 14.54 -0.13 -14.35
C ASN A 100 13.49 0.83 -13.78
N ALA A 101 12.43 1.11 -14.55
CA ALA A 101 11.33 1.96 -14.12
C ALA A 101 10.58 1.38 -12.92
N VAL A 102 10.21 0.09 -12.96
CA VAL A 102 9.48 -0.56 -11.86
C VAL A 102 10.36 -0.70 -10.62
N GLN A 103 11.64 -1.03 -10.77
CA GLN A 103 12.56 -1.29 -9.65
C GLN A 103 13.21 -0.03 -9.07
N LYS A 104 12.98 1.15 -9.67
CA LYS A 104 13.58 2.42 -9.24
C LYS A 104 13.26 2.72 -7.77
N GLU A 105 14.23 3.29 -7.04
CA GLU A 105 13.98 3.83 -5.71
C GLU A 105 12.97 4.99 -5.76
N LEU A 106 12.18 5.12 -4.71
CA LEU A 106 11.21 6.19 -4.58
C LEU A 106 11.94 7.50 -4.25
N PRO A 107 11.53 8.64 -4.87
CA PRO A 107 12.10 9.94 -4.51
C PRO A 107 11.85 10.33 -3.06
N VAL A 108 10.73 9.86 -2.50
CA VAL A 108 10.37 9.99 -1.09
C VAL A 108 10.09 8.61 -0.54
N ALA A 109 10.68 8.32 0.62
CA ALA A 109 10.53 7.05 1.30
C ALA A 109 9.08 6.72 1.69
N LEU A 110 8.83 5.44 1.95
CA LEU A 110 7.56 4.96 2.48
C LEU A 110 7.33 5.49 3.89
N PRO A 111 6.07 5.77 4.29
CA PRO A 111 5.75 6.20 5.65
C PRO A 111 6.10 5.09 6.65
N THR A 112 6.93 5.41 7.63
CA THR A 112 7.41 4.46 8.65
C THR A 112 6.75 4.73 10.00
N ALA A 113 6.72 3.72 10.87
CA ALA A 113 6.46 3.93 12.29
C ALA A 113 7.77 4.32 12.99
N GLN A 114 7.67 5.04 14.13
CA GLN A 114 8.80 5.41 15.00
C GLN A 114 9.77 4.23 15.23
N HIS A 115 11.05 4.56 15.45
CA HIS A 115 12.23 3.68 15.63
C HIS A 115 12.03 2.36 16.41
N ALA A 116 11.02 2.24 17.26
CA ALA A 116 10.78 1.09 18.14
C ALA A 116 10.43 -0.23 17.44
N TRP A 117 10.08 -0.23 16.14
CA TRP A 117 9.65 -1.46 15.43
C TRP A 117 10.75 -2.10 14.57
N VAL A 118 11.88 -1.41 14.35
CA VAL A 118 13.00 -1.87 13.51
C VAL A 118 14.09 -2.55 14.36
N SER A 119 13.99 -2.50 15.69
CA SER A 119 15.01 -3.00 16.63
C SER A 119 15.10 -4.53 16.74
N GLY A 120 14.33 -5.30 15.95
CA GLY A 120 14.27 -6.76 16.03
C GLY A 120 14.85 -7.54 14.85
N ALA A 121 15.22 -6.90 13.74
CA ALA A 121 15.72 -7.63 12.57
C ALA A 121 16.71 -6.78 11.76
N ASP A 122 17.93 -7.29 11.59
CA ASP A 122 18.95 -6.80 10.64
C ASP A 122 18.48 -7.01 9.19
N VAL A 123 17.37 -6.38 8.80
CA VAL A 123 16.86 -6.45 7.44
C VAL A 123 16.99 -5.07 6.82
N PRO A 124 17.78 -4.91 5.75
CA PRO A 124 17.84 -3.65 5.02
C PRO A 124 16.44 -3.37 4.47
N VAL A 125 15.75 -2.40 5.08
CA VAL A 125 14.45 -1.94 4.58
C VAL A 125 14.75 -0.85 3.57
N HIS A 126 14.59 -1.17 2.29
CA HIS A 126 14.84 -0.19 1.25
C HIS A 126 13.78 0.93 1.30
N ASP A 127 14.19 2.19 1.13
CA ASP A 127 13.36 3.42 1.08
C ASP A 127 12.46 3.62 2.31
N VAL A 128 12.97 3.32 3.50
CA VAL A 128 12.33 3.63 4.79
C VAL A 128 13.09 4.78 5.42
N VAL A 129 12.48 5.97 5.45
CA VAL A 129 12.99 7.08 6.27
C VAL A 129 12.70 6.70 7.70
N LEU A 130 13.74 6.28 8.42
CA LEU A 130 13.73 6.32 9.86
C LEU A 130 13.57 7.78 10.25
N ALA A 131 12.43 8.11 10.85
CA ALA A 131 12.21 9.45 11.38
C ALA A 131 13.29 9.72 12.43
N ARG A 132 14.25 10.61 12.12
CA ARG A 132 15.26 11.10 13.07
C ARG A 132 14.57 11.42 14.40
N GLU A 133 15.29 11.16 15.49
CA GLU A 133 14.92 11.08 16.92
C GLU A 133 13.98 12.15 17.53
N GLU A 134 13.42 13.08 16.76
CA GLU A 134 12.52 14.14 17.26
C GLU A 134 11.28 14.41 16.38
N ALA A 135 10.92 13.52 15.45
CA ALA A 135 9.68 13.71 14.70
C ALA A 135 8.45 13.33 15.55
N SER A 136 7.75 14.36 16.01
CA SER A 136 6.34 14.30 16.44
C SER A 136 5.56 13.30 15.57
N ALA A 137 4.73 12.44 16.19
CA ALA A 137 3.98 11.41 15.50
C ALA A 137 3.39 11.93 14.17
N VAL A 138 3.93 11.46 13.03
CA VAL A 138 3.45 11.87 11.72
C VAL A 138 2.02 11.36 11.60
N VAL A 139 1.07 12.30 11.60
CA VAL A 139 -0.34 11.99 11.41
C VAL A 139 -0.58 11.91 9.90
N LEU A 140 -0.97 10.72 9.45
CA LEU A 140 -1.22 10.39 8.05
C LEU A 140 -2.71 10.36 7.76
N SER A 141 -3.08 10.55 6.50
CA SER A 141 -4.43 10.20 6.03
C SER A 141 -4.72 8.72 6.25
N SER A 142 -6.00 8.35 6.30
CA SER A 142 -6.45 6.95 6.44
C SER A 142 -5.81 6.02 5.41
N ASP A 143 -5.60 6.53 4.20
CA ASP A 143 -5.10 5.77 3.06
C ASP A 143 -3.62 5.43 3.22
N LEU A 144 -2.80 6.42 3.57
CA LEU A 144 -1.38 6.21 3.88
C LEU A 144 -1.21 5.40 5.17
N GLU A 145 -2.11 5.56 6.14
CA GLU A 145 -2.11 4.74 7.34
C GLU A 145 -2.42 3.27 7.03
N GLY A 146 -3.35 3.01 6.12
CA GLY A 146 -3.66 1.68 5.63
C GLY A 146 -2.45 1.00 4.99
N ILE A 147 -1.75 1.73 4.10
CA ILE A 147 -0.51 1.25 3.46
C ILE A 147 0.57 0.98 4.52
N ARG A 148 0.79 1.91 5.44
CA ARG A 148 1.75 1.76 6.55
C ARG A 148 1.42 0.52 7.40
N SER A 149 0.16 0.36 7.77
CA SER A 149 -0.30 -0.77 8.57
C SER A 149 -0.09 -2.09 7.84
N ALA A 150 -0.37 -2.16 6.54
CA ALA A 150 -0.14 -3.36 5.73
C ALA A 150 1.35 -3.75 5.69
N ILE A 151 2.26 -2.77 5.60
CA ILE A 151 3.71 -3.04 5.62
C ILE A 151 4.17 -3.56 6.99
N PHE A 152 3.83 -2.89 8.09
CA PHE A 152 4.44 -3.15 9.40
C PHE A 152 3.65 -4.08 10.31
N LYS A 153 2.32 -4.07 10.22
CA LYS A 153 1.42 -4.84 11.11
C LYS A 153 0.77 -6.03 10.41
N GLY A 154 0.87 -6.10 9.08
CA GLY A 154 0.38 -7.23 8.31
C GLY A 154 1.13 -8.51 8.69
N ALA A 155 0.54 -9.34 9.55
CA ALA A 155 0.90 -10.75 9.59
C ALA A 155 0.30 -11.37 8.32
N TYR A 156 1.11 -11.95 7.46
CA TYR A 156 0.57 -12.76 6.36
C TYR A 156 0.00 -14.04 6.98
N VAL A 157 -1.32 -14.10 7.14
CA VAL A 157 -2.06 -15.26 7.73
C VAL A 157 -2.96 -15.92 6.68
N GLY A 158 -2.74 -15.65 5.40
CA GLY A 158 -3.57 -16.20 4.32
C GLY A 158 -3.14 -17.59 3.88
N THR A 159 -3.94 -18.61 4.20
CA THR A 159 -3.90 -19.91 3.50
C THR A 159 -5.01 -20.03 2.46
N THR A 160 -5.92 -19.05 2.39
CA THR A 160 -7.06 -18.97 1.47
C THR A 160 -6.88 -17.83 0.46
N GLU A 161 -7.53 -17.96 -0.70
CA GLU A 161 -7.56 -16.97 -1.77
C GLU A 161 -8.09 -15.60 -1.30
N ASP A 162 -9.17 -15.60 -0.50
CA ASP A 162 -9.75 -14.37 0.07
C ASP A 162 -8.81 -13.57 0.98
N ALA A 163 -7.94 -14.26 1.74
CA ALA A 163 -6.96 -13.60 2.59
C ALA A 163 -5.79 -13.00 1.78
N THR A 164 -5.50 -13.60 0.63
CA THR A 164 -4.55 -13.05 -0.36
C THR A 164 -5.11 -11.78 -0.98
N HIS A 165 -6.40 -11.75 -1.35
CA HIS A 165 -7.06 -10.56 -1.90
C HIS A 165 -6.89 -9.31 -1.02
N GLY A 166 -7.20 -9.41 0.28
CA GLY A 166 -7.10 -8.27 1.20
C GLY A 166 -5.67 -7.75 1.37
N THR A 167 -4.69 -8.65 1.33
CA THR A 167 -3.26 -8.29 1.41
C THR A 167 -2.79 -7.61 0.13
N ILE A 168 -3.16 -8.16 -1.04
CA ILE A 168 -2.81 -7.60 -2.34
C ILE A 168 -3.50 -6.25 -2.57
N ASP A 169 -4.75 -6.10 -2.15
CA ASP A 169 -5.44 -4.81 -2.24
C ASP A 169 -4.69 -3.74 -1.44
N ALA A 170 -4.24 -4.06 -0.23
CA ALA A 170 -3.53 -3.11 0.62
C ALA A 170 -2.13 -2.75 0.11
N LEU A 171 -1.41 -3.70 -0.51
CA LEU A 171 0.00 -3.53 -0.92
C LEU A 171 0.18 -3.16 -2.40
N VAL A 172 -0.80 -3.45 -3.26
CA VAL A 172 -0.74 -3.25 -4.71
C VAL A 172 -1.86 -2.31 -5.17
N ALA A 173 -3.12 -2.71 -4.99
CA ALA A 173 -4.24 -1.98 -5.60
C ALA A 173 -4.41 -0.58 -4.99
N ASN A 174 -4.37 -0.44 -3.66
CA ASN A 174 -4.58 0.83 -2.97
C ASN A 174 -3.44 1.82 -3.24
N PRO A 175 -2.14 1.47 -3.13
CA PRO A 175 -1.06 2.36 -3.55
C PRO A 175 -1.22 2.85 -4.99
N ILE A 176 -1.59 1.95 -5.91
CA ILE A 176 -1.80 2.32 -7.32
C ILE A 176 -2.95 3.32 -7.45
N LYS A 177 -4.15 2.96 -6.94
CA LYS A 177 -5.36 3.77 -7.03
C LYS A 177 -5.15 5.16 -6.43
N ASN A 178 -4.57 5.21 -5.24
CA ASN A 178 -4.39 6.46 -4.50
C ASN A 178 -3.44 7.40 -5.24
N LEU A 179 -2.31 6.91 -5.73
CA LEU A 179 -1.38 7.75 -6.49
C LEU A 179 -1.95 8.16 -7.85
N CYS A 180 -2.58 7.25 -8.60
CA CYS A 180 -3.22 7.58 -9.87
C CYS A 180 -4.27 8.69 -9.70
N LEU A 181 -5.15 8.57 -8.71
CA LEU A 181 -6.17 9.58 -8.41
C LEU A 181 -5.55 10.96 -8.12
N ARG A 182 -4.46 10.99 -7.34
CA ARG A 182 -3.75 12.23 -6.99
C ARG A 182 -3.05 12.87 -8.18
N CYS A 183 -2.63 12.06 -9.15
CA CYS A 183 -2.09 12.52 -10.42
C CYS A 183 -3.17 12.90 -11.46
N GLY A 184 -4.45 12.92 -11.10
CA GLY A 184 -5.56 13.22 -12.00
C GLY A 184 -5.96 12.07 -12.93
N CYS A 185 -5.46 10.86 -12.69
CA CYS A 185 -5.75 9.65 -13.46
C CYS A 185 -6.79 8.80 -12.69
N ALA A 186 -8.07 9.03 -12.96
CA ALA A 186 -9.18 8.33 -12.31
C ALA A 186 -9.37 6.91 -12.86
N VAL A 187 -8.50 5.99 -12.46
CA VAL A 187 -8.55 4.58 -12.87
C VAL A 187 -9.81 3.87 -12.40
N GLN A 188 -10.31 2.94 -13.21
CA GLN A 188 -11.41 2.05 -12.85
C GLN A 188 -10.86 0.68 -12.53
N THR A 189 -11.41 -0.01 -11.52
CA THR A 189 -10.95 -1.36 -11.16
C THR A 189 -12.09 -2.32 -10.95
N ASN A 190 -11.86 -3.61 -11.22
CA ASN A 190 -12.80 -4.68 -10.92
C ASN A 190 -12.04 -5.90 -10.37
N ARG A 191 -12.67 -6.60 -9.44
CA ARG A 191 -12.20 -7.87 -8.88
C ARG A 191 -13.07 -9.00 -9.44
N ASN A 192 -12.47 -10.13 -9.82
CA ASN A 192 -13.20 -11.28 -10.36
C ASN A 192 -14.13 -10.93 -11.54
N GLY A 193 -13.74 -9.93 -12.32
CA GLY A 193 -14.54 -9.35 -13.39
C GLY A 193 -14.45 -10.18 -14.67
N THR A 194 -15.53 -10.20 -15.44
CA THR A 194 -15.47 -10.66 -16.83
C THR A 194 -15.08 -9.46 -17.68
N ASP A 195 -13.96 -9.53 -18.38
CA ASP A 195 -13.57 -8.46 -19.30
C ASP A 195 -14.50 -8.48 -20.53
N SER A 196 -15.45 -7.54 -20.56
CA SER A 196 -16.41 -7.41 -21.65
C SER A 196 -15.82 -6.74 -22.89
N SER A 197 -14.62 -6.16 -22.80
CA SER A 197 -13.99 -5.46 -23.94
C SER A 197 -13.54 -6.44 -25.03
N GLY A 198 -13.38 -7.73 -24.72
CA GLY A 198 -12.84 -8.73 -25.66
C GLY A 198 -11.31 -8.80 -25.69
N ALA A 199 -10.62 -7.98 -24.90
CA ALA A 199 -9.17 -8.01 -24.71
C ALA A 199 -8.69 -9.26 -23.93
N THR A 200 -9.61 -9.97 -23.28
CA THR A 200 -9.42 -11.26 -22.62
C THR A 200 -10.30 -12.29 -23.33
N LEU A 201 -9.81 -13.52 -23.50
CA LEU A 201 -10.62 -14.62 -24.03
C LEU A 201 -11.92 -14.73 -23.23
N LYS A 202 -13.06 -14.69 -23.93
CA LYS A 202 -14.40 -14.81 -23.33
C LYS A 202 -14.42 -15.99 -22.35
N ASN A 203 -14.87 -15.73 -21.11
CA ASN A 203 -14.94 -16.64 -19.95
C ASN A 203 -13.72 -16.75 -19.04
N LEU A 204 -12.62 -16.05 -19.30
CA LEU A 204 -11.52 -15.97 -18.33
C LEU A 204 -11.59 -14.66 -17.53
N ARG A 205 -11.56 -14.78 -16.21
CA ARG A 205 -11.67 -13.67 -15.25
C ARG A 205 -10.34 -13.51 -14.54
N PRO A 206 -9.50 -12.52 -14.88
CA PRO A 206 -8.38 -12.14 -14.02
C PRO A 206 -8.93 -11.67 -12.66
N ASP A 207 -8.21 -11.97 -11.59
CA ASP A 207 -8.66 -11.67 -10.23
C ASP A 207 -8.67 -10.17 -9.97
N PHE A 208 -7.78 -9.42 -10.66
CA PHE A 208 -7.76 -7.97 -10.64
C PHE A 208 -7.64 -7.39 -12.05
N LEU A 209 -8.42 -6.35 -12.31
CA LEU A 209 -8.44 -5.60 -13.56
C LEU A 209 -8.40 -4.11 -13.24
N LEU A 210 -7.60 -3.36 -14.00
CA LEU A 210 -7.54 -1.91 -13.91
C LEU A 210 -7.51 -1.27 -15.30
N TRP A 211 -8.45 -0.37 -15.53
CA TRP A 211 -8.58 0.42 -16.74
C TRP A 211 -8.16 1.87 -16.48
N LEU A 212 -7.46 2.44 -17.45
CA LEU A 212 -7.18 3.88 -17.49
C LEU A 212 -8.45 4.67 -17.81
N PRO A 213 -8.51 5.97 -17.50
CA PRO A 213 -9.59 6.86 -17.93
C PRO A 213 -9.94 6.77 -19.43
N SER A 214 -8.94 6.52 -20.29
CA SER A 214 -9.13 6.27 -21.73
C SER A 214 -9.95 5.01 -22.07
N GLY A 215 -10.16 4.09 -21.12
CA GLY A 215 -10.82 2.80 -21.32
C GLY A 215 -9.85 1.65 -21.62
N VAL A 216 -8.55 1.90 -21.72
CA VAL A 216 -7.54 0.86 -21.94
C VAL A 216 -7.38 -0.01 -20.68
N LEU A 217 -7.48 -1.33 -20.83
CA LEU A 217 -7.12 -2.28 -19.79
C LEU A 217 -5.60 -2.33 -19.61
N ALA A 218 -5.05 -1.50 -18.72
CA ALA A 218 -3.60 -1.30 -18.60
C ALA A 218 -2.93 -2.18 -17.55
N PHE A 219 -3.69 -2.75 -16.60
CA PHE A 219 -3.13 -3.60 -15.57
C PHE A 219 -4.02 -4.80 -15.20
N LYS A 220 -3.40 -5.97 -15.03
CA LYS A 220 -4.04 -7.24 -14.66
C LYS A 220 -3.38 -7.89 -13.45
N GLY A 221 -4.16 -8.63 -12.68
CA GLY A 221 -3.68 -9.46 -11.59
C GLY A 221 -4.24 -10.87 -11.67
N GLU A 222 -3.41 -11.83 -11.30
CA GLU A 222 -3.79 -13.22 -11.10
C GLU A 222 -3.26 -13.72 -9.77
N GLU A 223 -4.11 -14.39 -9.02
CA GLU A 223 -3.87 -14.85 -7.67
C GLU A 223 -4.17 -16.35 -7.60
N THR A 224 -3.26 -17.08 -6.96
CA THR A 224 -3.42 -18.52 -6.75
C THR A 224 -3.25 -18.83 -5.27
N ALA A 225 -3.88 -19.93 -4.84
CA ALA A 225 -3.83 -20.37 -3.47
C ALA A 225 -2.39 -20.70 -3.01
N PHE A 226 -2.16 -20.64 -1.70
CA PHE A 226 -0.89 -21.01 -1.09
C PHE A 226 -0.47 -22.44 -1.48
N GLY A 227 0.82 -22.63 -1.75
CA GLY A 227 1.40 -23.93 -2.14
C GLY A 227 1.30 -24.23 -3.64
N VAL A 228 0.59 -23.41 -4.42
CA VAL A 228 0.62 -23.48 -5.88
C VAL A 228 1.89 -22.80 -6.40
N PRO A 229 2.63 -23.36 -7.36
CA PRO A 229 3.78 -22.66 -7.95
C PRO A 229 3.37 -21.34 -8.62
N ILE A 230 4.09 -20.24 -8.36
CA ILE A 230 3.80 -18.91 -8.96
C ILE A 230 3.81 -18.91 -10.49
N ARG A 231 4.54 -19.85 -11.11
CA ARG A 231 4.51 -20.07 -12.56
C ARG A 231 3.10 -20.36 -13.08
N ASN A 232 2.23 -20.99 -12.28
CA ASN A 232 0.87 -21.30 -12.67
C ASN A 232 0.05 -20.00 -12.82
N ALA A 233 0.13 -19.09 -11.85
CA ALA A 233 -0.48 -17.76 -11.97
C ALA A 233 0.04 -16.98 -13.21
N ARG A 234 1.33 -17.12 -13.54
CA ARG A 234 1.89 -16.53 -14.77
C ARG A 234 1.37 -17.19 -16.05
N GLU A 235 1.26 -18.52 -16.06
CA GLU A 235 0.69 -19.28 -17.18
C GLU A 235 -0.79 -18.92 -17.38
N ASP A 236 -1.54 -18.76 -16.30
CA ASP A 236 -2.93 -18.33 -16.33
C ASP A 236 -3.05 -16.90 -16.88
N LEU A 237 -2.26 -15.93 -16.40
CA LEU A 237 -2.17 -14.60 -17.00
C LEU A 237 -1.88 -14.66 -18.50
N ARG A 238 -0.88 -15.45 -18.90
CA ARG A 238 -0.48 -15.59 -20.30
C ARG A 238 -1.60 -16.20 -21.14
N SER A 239 -2.29 -17.21 -20.64
CA SER A 239 -3.43 -17.85 -21.32
C SER A 239 -4.59 -16.86 -21.52
N LYS A 240 -4.75 -15.93 -20.57
CA LYS A 240 -5.74 -14.83 -20.63
C LYS A 240 -5.35 -13.72 -21.60
N MET A 241 -4.10 -13.68 -22.04
CA MET A 241 -3.58 -12.72 -23.03
C MET A 241 -3.57 -13.35 -24.42
N ASN A 242 -4.66 -13.15 -25.18
CA ASN A 242 -4.79 -13.73 -26.52
C ASN A 242 -4.22 -12.83 -27.62
N VAL A 243 -4.72 -11.58 -27.71
CA VAL A 243 -4.36 -10.63 -28.78
C VAL A 243 -4.13 -9.25 -28.17
N PHE A 244 -2.98 -8.66 -28.47
CA PHE A 244 -2.63 -7.28 -28.13
C PHE A 244 -2.83 -6.40 -29.37
N SER A 245 -4.09 -6.08 -29.68
CA SER A 245 -4.51 -5.29 -30.85
C SER A 245 -4.75 -3.81 -30.51
N ASP A 246 -4.56 -2.95 -31.51
CA ASP A 246 -4.82 -1.52 -31.39
C ASP A 246 -6.28 -1.21 -31.02
N THR A 247 -7.24 -2.05 -31.45
CA THR A 247 -8.68 -1.90 -31.11
C THR A 247 -8.97 -1.87 -29.60
N PHE A 248 -8.20 -2.61 -28.81
CA PHE A 248 -8.44 -2.75 -27.36
C PHE A 248 -7.41 -2.03 -26.51
N PHE A 249 -6.20 -1.85 -27.05
CA PHE A 249 -5.07 -1.31 -26.30
C PHE A 249 -4.54 0.01 -26.88
N GLY A 250 -5.15 0.53 -27.95
CA GLY A 250 -4.68 1.73 -28.63
C GLY A 250 -3.21 1.60 -29.04
N THR A 251 -2.43 2.64 -28.81
CA THR A 251 -0.99 2.70 -29.10
C THR A 251 -0.11 2.29 -27.92
N VAL A 252 -0.70 1.79 -26.82
CA VAL A 252 0.05 1.46 -25.61
C VAL A 252 1.11 0.38 -25.90
N PRO A 253 2.38 0.59 -25.48
CA PRO A 253 3.50 -0.31 -25.81
C PRO A 253 3.53 -1.62 -25.01
N TYR A 254 2.87 -1.65 -23.84
CA TYR A 254 2.81 -2.83 -22.98
C TYR A 254 1.61 -2.79 -22.05
N GLN A 255 1.18 -3.95 -21.58
CA GLN A 255 0.25 -4.08 -20.47
C GLN A 255 1.03 -4.56 -19.24
N LEU A 256 0.84 -3.90 -18.11
CA LEU A 256 1.47 -4.29 -16.85
C LEU A 256 0.64 -5.38 -16.16
N ALA A 257 1.26 -6.23 -15.36
CA ALA A 257 0.52 -7.22 -14.57
C ALA A 257 1.29 -7.68 -13.32
N TYR A 258 0.59 -8.36 -12.42
CA TYR A 258 1.20 -9.13 -11.34
C TYR A 258 0.65 -10.56 -11.31
N ALA A 259 1.51 -11.50 -10.93
CA ALA A 259 1.17 -12.85 -10.56
C ALA A 259 1.41 -13.03 -9.06
N CYS A 260 0.46 -13.64 -8.36
CA CYS A 260 0.56 -13.94 -6.95
C CYS A 260 0.31 -15.42 -6.68
N SER A 261 1.11 -16.01 -5.82
CA SER A 261 0.83 -17.29 -5.20
C SER A 261 1.11 -17.23 -3.71
N GLY A 262 0.05 -17.35 -2.90
CA GLY A 262 0.17 -17.17 -1.45
C GLY A 262 0.88 -15.86 -1.10
N SER A 263 2.00 -15.92 -0.39
CA SER A 263 2.77 -14.73 0.01
C SER A 263 3.73 -14.21 -1.07
N HIS A 264 3.81 -14.85 -2.24
CA HIS A 264 4.80 -14.51 -3.25
C HIS A 264 4.17 -13.71 -4.38
N VAL A 265 4.79 -12.59 -4.75
CA VAL A 265 4.33 -11.71 -5.85
C VAL A 265 5.45 -11.46 -6.85
N GLU A 266 5.14 -11.59 -8.13
CA GLU A 266 5.99 -11.16 -9.25
C GLU A 266 5.24 -10.15 -10.12
N PHE A 267 5.90 -9.04 -10.47
CA PHE A 267 5.40 -8.13 -11.48
C PHE A 267 5.96 -8.50 -12.85
N VAL A 268 5.10 -8.48 -13.86
CA VAL A 268 5.40 -8.81 -15.25
C VAL A 268 4.81 -7.75 -16.18
N ALA A 269 5.24 -7.75 -17.44
CA ALA A 269 4.62 -6.98 -18.50
C ALA A 269 4.42 -7.85 -19.73
N PHE A 270 3.40 -7.53 -20.50
CA PHE A 270 3.14 -8.06 -21.83
C PHE A 270 3.48 -6.98 -22.84
N MET A 271 4.65 -7.08 -23.47
CA MET A 271 5.13 -6.12 -24.46
C MET A 271 4.50 -6.38 -25.82
N ARG A 272 4.12 -5.31 -26.52
CA ARG A 272 3.62 -5.38 -27.89
C ARG A 272 4.69 -5.90 -28.85
N THR A 273 4.24 -6.68 -29.84
CA THR A 273 5.10 -7.21 -30.91
C THR A 273 4.43 -7.01 -32.27
N ASN A 274 5.16 -7.25 -33.35
CA ASN A 274 4.65 -7.13 -34.71
C ASN A 274 3.58 -8.19 -35.08
N THR A 275 3.44 -9.26 -34.29
CA THR A 275 2.51 -10.37 -34.57
C THR A 275 1.21 -10.29 -33.78
N GLN A 276 0.95 -9.16 -33.10
CA GLN A 276 -0.14 -8.95 -32.12
C GLN A 276 -0.15 -9.95 -30.95
N ARG A 277 0.77 -10.93 -30.91
CA ARG A 277 0.99 -11.80 -29.75
C ARG A 277 1.98 -11.12 -28.82
N PRO A 278 1.58 -10.77 -27.59
CA PRO A 278 2.50 -10.09 -26.69
C PRO A 278 3.65 -11.01 -26.25
N ARG A 279 4.80 -10.40 -25.99
CA ARG A 279 5.93 -11.06 -25.32
C ARG A 279 5.88 -10.75 -23.84
N GLU A 280 5.78 -11.78 -23.02
CA GLU A 280 5.89 -11.64 -21.57
C GLU A 280 7.33 -11.29 -21.16
N VAL A 281 7.46 -10.35 -20.24
CA VAL A 281 8.72 -9.89 -19.65
C VAL A 281 8.55 -9.86 -18.14
N GLN A 282 9.46 -10.50 -17.42
CA GLN A 282 9.49 -10.45 -15.96
C GLN A 282 10.11 -9.13 -15.50
N LEU A 283 9.41 -8.34 -14.70
CA LEU A 283 9.89 -7.03 -14.24
C LEU A 283 10.60 -7.12 -12.89
N THR A 284 10.17 -8.03 -12.01
CA THR A 284 10.74 -8.19 -10.67
C THR A 284 11.05 -9.65 -10.38
N ASN A 285 11.95 -9.89 -9.44
CA ASN A 285 12.03 -11.20 -8.78
C ASN A 285 10.78 -11.40 -7.90
N SER A 286 10.56 -12.64 -7.47
CA SER A 286 9.51 -12.95 -6.50
C SER A 286 9.75 -12.23 -5.18
N VAL A 287 8.73 -11.51 -4.72
CA VAL A 287 8.72 -10.76 -3.47
C VAL A 287 7.93 -11.54 -2.42
N ASP A 288 8.50 -11.76 -1.23
CA ASP A 288 7.82 -12.47 -0.14
C ASP A 288 7.13 -11.51 0.84
N LEU A 289 5.81 -11.42 0.70
CA LEU A 289 4.90 -10.61 1.53
C LEU A 289 4.81 -11.08 2.99
N SER A 290 5.38 -12.23 3.35
CA SER A 290 5.51 -12.65 4.75
C SER A 290 6.45 -11.73 5.54
N THR A 291 7.39 -11.08 4.84
CA THR A 291 8.41 -10.20 5.44
C THR A 291 8.04 -8.72 5.31
N VAL A 292 8.45 -7.91 6.28
CA VAL A 292 8.30 -6.43 6.20
C VAL A 292 8.99 -5.89 4.94
N ASN A 293 10.20 -6.39 4.64
CA ASN A 293 10.96 -5.96 3.47
C ASN A 293 10.26 -6.29 2.15
N GLY A 294 9.69 -7.50 2.02
CA GLY A 294 8.93 -7.86 0.84
C GLY A 294 7.68 -6.99 0.69
N ARG A 295 6.96 -6.71 1.78
CA ARG A 295 5.80 -5.80 1.72
C ARG A 295 6.19 -4.38 1.34
N SER A 296 7.31 -3.84 1.86
CA SER A 296 7.80 -2.52 1.44
C SER A 296 8.24 -2.49 -0.02
N LEU A 297 8.93 -3.53 -0.51
CA LEU A 297 9.31 -3.65 -1.92
C LEU A 297 8.08 -3.74 -2.83
N CYS A 298 7.06 -4.49 -2.42
CA CYS A 298 5.81 -4.60 -3.15
C CYS A 298 5.11 -3.24 -3.31
N VAL A 299 5.01 -2.46 -2.23
CA VAL A 299 4.43 -1.11 -2.27
C VAL A 299 5.24 -0.15 -3.15
N ARG A 300 6.58 -0.23 -3.11
CA ARG A 300 7.44 0.53 -4.03
C ARG A 300 7.12 0.22 -5.49
N TYR A 301 7.09 -1.07 -5.83
CA TYR A 301 6.81 -1.50 -7.20
C TYR A 301 5.41 -1.03 -7.63
N ALA A 302 4.42 -1.12 -6.74
CA ALA A 302 3.06 -0.61 -6.97
C ALA A 302 3.05 0.91 -7.22
N ILE A 303 3.80 1.70 -6.46
CA ILE A 303 3.94 3.15 -6.66
C ILE A 303 4.58 3.46 -8.02
N ASN A 304 5.66 2.77 -8.38
CA ASN A 304 6.30 2.95 -9.70
C ASN A 304 5.39 2.50 -10.86
N ILE A 305 4.61 1.45 -10.67
CA ILE A 305 3.57 1.02 -11.62
C ILE A 305 2.50 2.09 -11.77
N ALA A 306 2.05 2.74 -10.69
CA ALA A 306 1.13 3.88 -10.80
C ALA A 306 1.73 5.04 -11.61
N ARG A 307 3.02 5.35 -11.41
CA ARG A 307 3.71 6.37 -12.23
C ARG A 307 3.72 6.01 -13.71
N LEU A 308 3.92 4.73 -14.04
CA LEU A 308 3.82 4.24 -15.41
C LEU A 308 2.38 4.32 -15.96
N LEU A 309 1.37 3.95 -15.17
CA LEU A 309 -0.04 4.03 -15.56
C LEU A 309 -0.47 5.46 -15.85
N VAL A 310 -0.05 6.42 -15.03
CA VAL A 310 -0.28 7.85 -15.25
C VAL A 310 0.40 8.31 -16.56
N ALA A 311 1.64 7.89 -16.81
CA ALA A 311 2.33 8.22 -18.06
C ALA A 311 1.64 7.57 -19.28
N LEU A 312 1.15 6.34 -19.16
CA LEU A 312 0.40 5.65 -20.21
C LEU A 312 -0.90 6.38 -20.57
N ASP A 313 -1.63 6.87 -19.56
CA ASP A 313 -2.86 7.63 -19.78
C ASP A 313 -2.60 8.97 -20.47
N ARG A 314 -1.55 9.69 -20.04
CA ARG A 314 -1.12 10.95 -20.66
C ARG A 314 -0.67 10.78 -22.10
N ALA A 315 -0.02 9.66 -22.42
CA ALA A 315 0.42 9.34 -23.77
C ALA A 315 -0.73 8.87 -24.69
N ASN A 316 -1.91 8.54 -24.13
CA ASN A 316 -3.08 8.09 -24.88
C ASN A 316 -4.38 8.81 -24.45
N PRO A 317 -4.42 10.16 -24.48
CA PRO A 317 -5.56 10.91 -23.97
C PRO A 317 -6.72 10.79 -24.96
N GLY A 318 -7.72 9.97 -24.62
CA GLY A 318 -8.96 9.84 -25.39
C GLY A 318 -9.06 8.65 -26.33
N GLY A 319 -8.26 7.60 -26.14
CA GLY A 319 -8.22 6.43 -27.02
C GLY A 319 -9.60 5.92 -27.46
N ASP A 320 -9.79 5.82 -28.78
CA ASP A 320 -10.89 5.11 -29.45
C ASP A 320 -10.76 3.60 -29.21
N VAL A 321 -10.71 3.19 -27.94
CA VAL A 321 -10.68 1.79 -27.52
C VAL A 321 -12.06 1.39 -27.08
N VAL A 322 -12.42 0.16 -27.41
CA VAL A 322 -13.71 -0.43 -27.03
C VAL A 322 -13.81 -0.46 -25.52
N ARG A 323 -14.76 0.30 -24.97
CA ARG A 323 -14.92 0.46 -23.53
C ARG A 323 -15.66 -0.74 -22.93
N LEU A 324 -15.58 -0.86 -21.60
CA LEU A 324 -16.35 -1.84 -20.84
C LEU A 324 -17.85 -1.72 -21.18
N GLY A 325 -18.47 -2.81 -21.65
CA GLY A 325 -19.88 -2.86 -22.06
C GLY A 325 -20.16 -2.50 -23.53
N GLU A 326 -19.16 -2.03 -24.29
CA GLU A 326 -19.33 -1.72 -25.71
C GLU A 326 -19.16 -2.97 -26.57
N THR A 327 -20.15 -3.25 -27.42
CA THR A 327 -20.08 -4.39 -28.35
C THR A 327 -19.37 -3.94 -29.63
N VAL A 328 -18.28 -4.60 -29.99
CA VAL A 328 -17.65 -4.39 -31.31
C VAL A 328 -18.58 -4.94 -32.37
N ILE A 329 -19.25 -4.07 -33.11
CA ILE A 329 -19.90 -4.46 -34.36
C ILE A 329 -18.79 -4.62 -35.38
N THR A 330 -18.28 -5.84 -35.55
CA THR A 330 -17.41 -6.16 -36.69
C THR A 330 -18.16 -5.83 -37.99
N PRO A 331 -17.60 -5.02 -38.91
CA PRO A 331 -18.19 -4.85 -40.22
C PRO A 331 -18.29 -6.22 -40.88
N THR A 332 -19.49 -6.59 -41.32
CA THR A 332 -19.72 -7.79 -42.12
C THR A 332 -18.88 -7.70 -43.38
N SER A 333 -17.86 -8.55 -43.49
CA SER A 333 -17.20 -8.91 -44.74
C SER A 333 -18.02 -9.95 -45.49
#